data_AF-A0A7J5P9S4-F1
#
_entry.id   AF-A0A7J5P9S4-F1
#
_cell.length_a   1.000
_cell.length_b   1.000
_cell.length_c   1.000
_cell.angle_alpha   90.00
_cell.angle_beta   90.00
_cell.angle_gamma   90.00
#
_symmetry.space_group_name_H-M   'P 1'
#
loop_
_entity.id
_entity.type
_entity.pdbx_description
1 polymer ?
#
loop_
_entity_poly.entity_id
_entity_poly.type
_entity_poly.pdbx_seq_one_letter_code
_entity_poly.pdbx_strand_id
1 'polypeptide(L)'
;MEERVLYGYMDGDCLQCIEIAPIPQKIRNEKTGEITTRMVSVIEQVAELPTIYKPVDAIDESKQNSDKEGYVVRIVPYDAGDRISFRYIEVPDFQKVAHEIERSKEVLASSDYKVIKCYEAALMGSEMPYEIKALHNERQLLRDKINELEARYASLYDDTL
;
A
#
# COMPACT_ATOMS: atom_id res chain seq x y z
N MET A 1 -20.40 5.12 22.65
CA MET A 1 -19.64 4.49 21.55
C MET A 1 -20.68 4.16 20.50
N GLU A 2 -20.63 4.78 19.32
CA GLU A 2 -21.60 4.47 18.25
C GLU A 2 -21.39 3.01 17.84
N GLU A 3 -22.47 2.23 17.85
CA GLU A 3 -22.45 0.84 17.39
C GLU A 3 -22.25 0.86 15.87
N ARG A 4 -21.04 0.50 15.42
CA ARG A 4 -20.69 0.43 14.01
C ARG A 4 -20.23 -0.98 13.71
N VAL A 5 -20.74 -1.54 12.62
CA VAL A 5 -20.38 -2.90 12.20
C VAL A 5 -20.04 -2.89 10.71
N LEU A 6 -19.13 -3.78 10.33
CA LEU A 6 -18.72 -3.96 8.94
C LEU A 6 -19.33 -5.26 8.41
N TYR A 7 -20.03 -5.16 7.29
CA TYR A 7 -20.56 -6.32 6.56
C TYR A 7 -20.01 -6.34 5.15
N GLY A 8 -19.82 -7.52 4.57
CA GLY A 8 -19.27 -7.65 3.24
C GLY A 8 -19.42 -9.03 2.63
N TYR A 9 -19.03 -9.14 1.37
CA TYR A 9 -19.01 -10.38 0.61
C TYR A 9 -17.81 -10.40 -0.35
N MET A 10 -17.39 -11.60 -0.75
CA MET A 10 -16.33 -11.78 -1.74
C MET A 10 -16.90 -11.73 -3.15
N ASP A 11 -16.34 -10.87 -3.98
CA ASP A 11 -16.55 -10.82 -5.43
C ASP A 11 -15.23 -11.17 -6.12
N GLY A 12 -15.05 -12.46 -6.45
CA GLY A 12 -13.76 -13.00 -6.84
C GLY A 12 -12.73 -12.84 -5.71
N ASP A 13 -11.60 -12.20 -6.00
CA ASP A 13 -10.53 -11.91 -5.03
C ASP A 13 -10.72 -10.57 -4.28
N CYS A 14 -11.82 -9.86 -4.55
CA CYS A 14 -12.10 -8.55 -3.98
C CYS A 14 -13.16 -8.65 -2.87
N LEU A 15 -12.90 -8.02 -1.73
CA LEU A 15 -13.90 -7.83 -0.69
C LEU A 15 -14.73 -6.57 -0.97
N GLN A 16 -16.04 -6.74 -1.11
CA GLN A 16 -17.01 -5.63 -1.12
C GLN A 16 -17.57 -5.45 0.28
N CYS A 17 -17.39 -4.27 0.88
CA CYS A 17 -17.80 -4.00 2.26
C CYS A 17 -18.66 -2.74 2.39
N ILE A 18 -19.53 -2.76 3.40
CA ILE A 18 -20.36 -1.64 3.84
C ILE A 18 -20.20 -1.45 5.35
N GLU A 19 -20.00 -0.21 5.77
CA GLU A 19 -20.05 0.19 7.17
C GLU A 19 -21.49 0.57 7.52
N ILE A 20 -22.02 -0.02 8.58
CA ILE A 20 -23.39 0.19 9.03
C ILE A 20 -23.34 0.87 10.39
N ALA A 21 -23.96 2.04 10.45
CA ALA A 21 -24.11 2.86 11.65
C ALA A 21 -25.58 3.30 11.78
N PRO A 22 -26.06 3.66 12.98
CA PRO A 22 -27.42 4.17 13.15
C PRO A 22 -27.68 5.40 12.28
N ILE A 23 -28.74 5.39 11.47
CA ILE A 23 -29.09 6.51 10.58
C ILE A 23 -30.44 7.12 10.95
N PRO A 24 -30.60 8.46 10.86
CA PRO A 24 -31.90 9.11 10.99
C PRO A 24 -32.73 8.95 9.71
N GLN A 25 -33.91 8.34 9.82
CA GLN A 25 -34.87 8.18 8.73
C GLN A 25 -36.12 9.02 9.01
N LYS A 26 -36.54 9.81 8.01
CA LYS A 26 -37.79 10.58 8.06
C LYS A 26 -38.93 9.73 7.54
N ILE A 27 -39.93 9.50 8.39
CA ILE A 27 -41.13 8.72 8.06
C ILE A 27 -42.30 9.70 8.00
N ARG A 28 -43.05 9.67 6.89
CA ARG A 28 -44.27 10.44 6.74
C ARG A 28 -45.45 9.59 7.19
N ASN A 29 -46.22 10.10 8.14
CA ASN A 29 -47.47 9.46 8.55
C ASN A 29 -48.53 9.65 7.46
N GLU A 30 -49.03 8.55 6.89
CA GLU A 30 -49.98 8.58 5.78
C GLU A 30 -51.35 9.20 6.15
N LYS A 31 -51.72 9.21 7.43
CA LYS A 31 -53.01 9.73 7.91
C LYS A 31 -52.96 11.20 8.32
N THR A 32 -51.86 11.66 8.90
CA THR A 32 -51.72 13.04 9.40
C THR A 32 -50.83 13.91 8.53
N GLY A 33 -50.06 13.32 7.61
CA GLY A 33 -49.08 14.01 6.78
C GLY A 33 -47.83 14.49 7.54
N GLU A 34 -47.78 14.28 8.86
CA GLU A 34 -46.69 14.67 9.74
C GLU A 34 -45.43 13.85 9.45
N ILE A 35 -44.27 14.52 9.42
CA ILE A 35 -42.98 13.87 9.23
C ILE A 35 -42.32 13.72 10.60
N THR A 36 -42.09 12.48 11.02
CA THR A 36 -41.33 12.17 12.23
C THR A 36 -39.98 11.59 11.84
N THR A 37 -38.95 11.91 12.62
CA THR A 37 -37.62 11.34 12.44
C THR A 37 -37.46 10.19 13.43
N ARG A 38 -37.14 9.00 12.91
CA ARG A 38 -36.79 7.81 13.69
C ARG A 38 -35.32 7.47 13.45
N MET A 39 -34.61 7.04 14.48
CA MET A 39 -33.29 6.42 14.32
C MET A 39 -33.47 4.94 13.93
N VAL A 40 -32.97 4.56 12.75
CA VAL A 40 -32.90 3.16 12.31
C VAL A 40 -31.65 2.56 12.92
N SER A 41 -31.82 1.44 13.65
CA SER A 41 -30.72 0.77 14.33
C SER A 41 -29.82 -0.01 13.37
N VAL A 42 -28.65 -0.45 13.84
CA VAL A 42 -27.77 -1.35 13.06
C VAL A 42 -28.45 -2.67 12.76
N ILE A 43 -29.13 -3.26 13.75
CA ILE A 43 -29.80 -4.55 13.61
C ILE A 43 -30.90 -4.49 12.54
N GLU A 44 -31.69 -3.41 12.53
CA GLU A 44 -32.73 -3.20 11.50
C GLU A 44 -32.12 -3.08 10.10
N GLN A 45 -31.03 -2.33 9.95
CA GLN A 45 -30.34 -2.20 8.66
C GLN A 45 -29.74 -3.53 8.19
N VAL A 46 -29.14 -4.30 9.11
CA VAL A 46 -28.56 -5.62 8.82
C VAL A 46 -29.62 -6.63 8.38
N ALA A 47 -30.80 -6.62 9.00
CA ALA A 47 -31.90 -7.54 8.67
C ALA A 47 -32.42 -7.36 7.23
N GLU A 48 -32.28 -6.15 6.67
CA GLU A 48 -32.69 -5.82 5.29
C GLU A 48 -31.57 -6.08 4.26
N LEU A 49 -30.37 -6.46 4.69
CA LEU A 49 -29.27 -6.75 3.77
C LEU A 49 -29.53 -8.03 2.96
N PRO A 50 -29.05 -8.10 1.71
CA PRO A 50 -28.99 -9.35 0.98
C PRO A 50 -28.20 -10.41 1.76
N THR A 51 -28.66 -11.66 1.72
CA THR A 51 -28.08 -12.79 2.48
C THR A 51 -26.63 -13.10 2.14
N ILE A 52 -26.10 -12.57 1.04
CA ILE A 52 -24.68 -12.68 0.67
C ILE A 52 -23.76 -11.86 1.58
N TYR A 53 -24.28 -10.81 2.23
CA TYR A 53 -23.52 -9.99 3.16
C TYR A 53 -23.34 -10.71 4.48
N LYS A 54 -22.10 -10.82 4.92
CA LYS A 54 -21.70 -11.47 6.17
C LYS A 54 -20.94 -10.47 7.04
N PRO A 55 -20.92 -10.64 8.37
CA PRO A 55 -20.05 -9.86 9.24
C PRO A 55 -18.59 -9.95 8.77
N VAL A 56 -17.86 -8.85 8.82
CA VAL A 56 -16.42 -8.80 8.53
C VAL A 56 -15.67 -8.71 9.84
N ASP A 57 -14.71 -9.61 10.07
CA ASP A 57 -13.85 -9.57 11.25
C ASP A 57 -13.03 -8.26 11.30
N ALA A 58 -12.60 -7.85 12.48
CA ALA A 58 -11.66 -6.73 12.60
C ALA A 58 -10.27 -7.16 12.08
N ILE A 59 -9.55 -6.22 11.45
CA ILE A 59 -8.15 -6.45 11.07
C ILE A 59 -7.30 -6.47 12.35
N ASP A 60 -6.47 -7.49 12.49
CA ASP A 60 -5.50 -7.63 13.56
C ASP A 60 -4.27 -6.78 13.23
N GLU A 61 -4.23 -5.57 13.80
CA GLU A 61 -3.14 -4.61 13.63
C GLU A 61 -1.77 -5.17 14.03
N SER A 62 -1.73 -6.13 14.98
CA SER A 62 -0.48 -6.74 15.42
C SER A 62 0.19 -7.61 14.35
N LYS A 63 -0.58 -8.06 13.35
CA LYS A 63 -0.12 -8.92 12.25
C LYS A 63 0.09 -8.16 10.95
N GLN A 64 -0.01 -6.84 10.94
CA GLN A 64 0.13 -6.04 9.70
C GLN A 64 1.59 -5.81 9.29
N ASN A 65 2.55 -6.08 10.18
CA ASN A 65 3.96 -5.85 9.93
C ASN A 65 4.72 -7.19 9.85
N SER A 66 5.74 -7.22 9.00
CA SER A 66 6.68 -8.33 8.88
C SER A 66 7.99 -7.92 9.53
N ASP A 67 8.56 -8.81 10.36
CA ASP A 67 9.90 -8.62 10.94
C ASP A 67 11.01 -8.96 9.93
N LYS A 68 10.67 -9.64 8.83
CA LYS A 68 11.61 -10.02 7.77
C LYS A 68 11.93 -8.82 6.88
N GLU A 69 13.21 -8.54 6.71
CA GLU A 69 13.68 -7.39 5.95
C GLU A 69 13.32 -7.53 4.45
N GLY A 70 12.65 -6.51 3.90
CA GLY A 70 12.22 -6.51 2.49
C GLY A 70 10.96 -7.33 2.24
N TYR A 71 10.21 -7.68 3.29
CA TYR A 71 8.90 -8.33 3.20
C TYR A 71 7.82 -7.43 3.81
N VAL A 72 6.60 -7.59 3.31
CA VAL A 72 5.39 -6.94 3.81
C VAL A 72 4.31 -7.98 4.02
N VAL A 73 3.36 -7.70 4.91
CA VAL A 73 2.21 -8.58 5.09
C VAL A 73 1.10 -8.18 4.13
N ARG A 74 0.76 -9.07 3.21
CA ARG A 74 -0.42 -8.96 2.36
C ARG A 74 -1.63 -9.52 3.10
N ILE A 75 -2.61 -8.65 3.36
CA ILE A 75 -3.88 -9.01 3.98
C ILE A 75 -4.83 -9.49 2.88
N VAL A 76 -5.22 -10.76 2.92
CA VAL A 76 -6.10 -11.37 1.91
C VAL A 76 -7.44 -11.73 2.56
N PRO A 77 -8.55 -11.07 2.17
CA PRO A 77 -9.87 -11.44 2.66
C PRO A 77 -10.31 -12.78 2.08
N TYR A 78 -11.08 -13.54 2.85
CA TYR A 78 -11.68 -14.78 2.40
C TYR A 78 -13.03 -15.03 3.09
N ASP A 79 -13.89 -15.80 2.43
CA ASP A 79 -15.16 -16.24 3.00
C ASP A 79 -14.94 -17.45 3.91
N ALA A 80 -15.20 -17.28 5.21
CA ALA A 80 -15.08 -18.31 6.24
C ALA A 80 -16.40 -19.07 6.48
N GLY A 81 -17.43 -18.84 5.66
CA GLY A 81 -18.75 -19.45 5.78
C GLY A 81 -19.74 -18.50 6.43
N ASP A 82 -19.59 -18.23 7.73
CA ASP A 82 -20.49 -17.34 8.50
C ASP A 82 -20.05 -15.87 8.52
N ARG A 83 -18.81 -15.59 8.09
CA ARG A 83 -18.17 -14.27 8.12
C ARG A 83 -17.12 -14.11 7.02
N ILE A 84 -16.70 -12.88 6.78
CA ILE A 84 -15.46 -12.60 6.05
C ILE A 84 -14.33 -12.43 7.06
N SER A 85 -13.22 -13.13 6.82
CA SER A 85 -12.03 -13.06 7.66
C SER A 85 -10.79 -12.80 6.83
N PHE A 86 -9.63 -12.66 7.46
CA PHE A 86 -8.39 -12.23 6.81
C PHE A 86 -7.24 -13.22 7.04
N ARG A 87 -6.48 -13.49 5.98
CA ARG A 87 -5.17 -14.14 6.03
C ARG A 87 -4.07 -13.09 5.97
N TYR A 88 -3.02 -13.29 6.75
CA TYR A 88 -1.85 -12.41 6.83
C TYR A 88 -0.69 -13.17 6.21
N ILE A 89 -0.34 -12.84 4.98
CA ILE A 89 0.66 -13.58 4.19
C ILE A 89 1.88 -12.69 4.00
N GLU A 90 3.03 -13.10 4.52
CA GLU A 90 4.29 -12.42 4.24
C GLU A 90 4.67 -12.61 2.77
N VAL A 91 4.92 -11.51 2.07
CA VAL A 91 5.35 -11.49 0.67
C VAL A 91 6.51 -10.51 0.49
N PRO A 92 7.43 -10.76 -0.46
CA PRO A 92 8.47 -9.79 -0.76
C PRO A 92 7.92 -8.42 -1.18
N ASP A 93 8.54 -7.36 -0.69
CA ASP A 93 8.22 -5.98 -1.04
C ASP A 93 8.95 -5.54 -2.31
N PHE A 94 8.51 -6.07 -3.45
CA PHE A 94 9.08 -5.75 -4.75
C PHE A 94 8.96 -4.26 -5.08
N GLN A 95 7.87 -3.61 -4.66
CA GLN A 95 7.64 -2.20 -4.95
C GLN A 95 8.67 -1.31 -4.26
N LYS A 96 8.98 -1.57 -2.99
CA LYS A 96 10.00 -0.82 -2.26
C LYS A 96 11.37 -0.98 -2.88
N VAL A 97 11.80 -2.21 -3.18
CA VAL A 97 13.12 -2.46 -3.77
C VAL A 97 13.22 -1.80 -5.16
N ALA A 98 12.19 -1.92 -5.99
CA ALA A 98 12.14 -1.26 -7.30
C ALA A 98 12.22 0.28 -7.17
N HIS A 99 11.49 0.86 -6.21
CA HIS A 99 11.53 2.30 -5.98
C HIS A 99 12.92 2.79 -5.51
N GLU A 100 13.60 2.02 -4.65
CA GLU A 100 14.96 2.33 -4.21
C GLU A 100 15.99 2.24 -5.35
N ILE A 101 15.81 1.30 -6.28
CA ILE A 101 16.62 1.19 -7.50
C ILE A 101 16.42 2.44 -8.37
N GLU A 102 15.17 2.80 -8.69
CA GLU A 102 14.88 3.95 -9.53
C GLU A 102 15.37 5.26 -8.91
N ARG A 103 15.13 5.47 -7.62
CA ARG A 103 15.66 6.63 -6.90
C ARG A 103 17.19 6.70 -6.98
N SER A 104 17.88 5.57 -6.87
CA SER A 104 19.35 5.54 -6.95
C SER A 104 19.84 5.84 -8.37
N LYS A 105 19.14 5.34 -9.40
CA LYS A 105 19.41 5.67 -10.81
C LYS A 105 19.17 7.15 -11.10
N GLU A 106 18.11 7.75 -10.57
CA GLU A 106 17.84 9.19 -10.68
C GLU A 106 18.94 10.03 -10.05
N VAL A 107 19.40 9.67 -8.84
CA VAL A 107 20.51 10.37 -8.18
C VAL A 107 21.78 10.26 -9.01
N LEU A 108 22.09 9.07 -9.54
CA LEU A 108 23.26 8.88 -10.41
C LEU A 108 23.16 9.78 -11.65
N ALA A 109 22.04 9.75 -12.37
CA ALA A 109 21.79 10.59 -13.55
C ALA A 109 21.86 12.09 -13.24
N SER A 110 21.34 12.51 -12.08
CA SER A 110 21.35 13.92 -11.65
C SER A 110 22.75 14.48 -11.46
N SER A 111 23.77 13.62 -11.29
CA SER A 111 25.16 14.01 -11.14
C SER A 111 25.98 13.94 -12.44
N ASP A 112 25.40 13.50 -13.55
CA ASP A 112 26.10 13.34 -14.84
C ASP A 112 26.65 14.67 -15.37
N TYR A 113 25.92 15.76 -15.17
CA TYR A 113 26.37 17.10 -15.61
C TYR A 113 27.70 17.51 -14.96
N LYS A 114 27.98 17.06 -13.73
CA LYS A 114 29.25 17.36 -13.04
C LYS A 114 30.43 16.69 -13.74
N VAL A 115 30.22 15.47 -14.24
CA VAL A 115 31.21 14.73 -15.04
C VAL A 115 31.44 15.44 -16.38
N ILE A 116 30.36 15.82 -17.06
CA ILE A 116 30.42 16.58 -18.32
C ILE A 116 31.22 17.88 -18.13
N LYS A 117 30.94 18.64 -17.07
CA LYS A 117 31.63 19.90 -16.76
C LYS A 117 33.12 19.71 -16.48
N CYS A 118 33.48 18.64 -15.76
CA CYS A 118 34.88 18.27 -15.56
C CYS A 118 35.58 17.92 -16.87
N TYR A 119 34.91 17.18 -17.75
CA TYR A 119 35.46 16.78 -19.03
C TYR A 119 35.67 17.98 -19.98
N GLU A 120 34.69 18.90 -20.04
CA GLU A 120 34.80 20.17 -20.76
C GLU A 120 36.02 20.99 -20.27
N ALA A 121 36.16 21.16 -18.96
CA ALA A 121 37.28 21.91 -18.38
C ALA A 121 38.64 21.28 -18.71
N ALA A 122 38.74 19.95 -18.62
CA ALA A 122 39.97 19.22 -18.97
C ALA A 122 40.36 19.42 -20.44
N LEU A 123 39.40 19.37 -21.37
CA LEU A 123 39.66 19.59 -22.80
C LEU A 123 40.08 21.03 -23.12
N MET A 124 39.57 22.00 -22.37
CA MET A 124 39.92 23.41 -22.53
C MET A 124 41.19 23.81 -21.75
N GLY A 125 41.81 22.89 -21.01
CA GLY A 125 42.93 23.20 -20.10
C GLY A 125 42.55 24.16 -18.97
N SER A 126 41.26 24.23 -18.63
CA SER A 126 40.72 25.09 -17.58
C SER A 126 40.77 24.39 -16.21
N GLU A 127 40.61 25.16 -15.15
CA GLU A 127 40.49 24.63 -13.79
C GLU A 127 39.25 23.72 -13.67
N MET A 128 39.42 22.58 -13.00
CA MET A 128 38.36 21.59 -12.82
C MET A 128 37.30 22.12 -11.84
N PRO A 129 36.02 22.22 -12.24
CA PRO A 129 34.97 22.81 -11.40
C PRO A 129 34.53 21.90 -10.23
N TYR A 130 34.89 20.62 -10.27
CA TYR A 130 34.60 19.65 -9.21
C TYR A 130 35.83 18.75 -8.98
N GLU A 131 35.94 18.20 -7.77
CA GLU A 131 36.97 17.20 -7.45
C GLU A 131 36.58 15.86 -8.09
N ILE A 132 37.28 15.50 -9.16
CA ILE A 132 36.88 14.39 -10.04
C ILE A 132 37.03 13.01 -9.38
N LYS A 133 37.99 12.84 -8.46
CA LYS A 133 38.21 11.55 -7.78
C LYS A 133 37.11 11.29 -6.76
N ALA A 134 36.74 12.29 -5.98
CA ALA A 134 35.62 12.23 -5.05
C ALA A 134 34.31 11.97 -5.80
N LEU A 135 34.04 12.72 -6.87
CA LEU A 135 32.85 12.52 -7.70
C LEU A 135 32.79 11.10 -8.32
N HIS A 136 33.92 10.59 -8.80
CA HIS A 136 34.01 9.23 -9.32
C HIS A 136 33.68 8.20 -8.24
N ASN A 137 34.26 8.33 -7.05
CA ASN A 137 34.03 7.43 -5.93
C ASN A 137 32.56 7.43 -5.48
N GLU A 138 31.95 8.60 -5.32
CA GLU A 138 30.52 8.74 -4.97
C GLU A 138 29.63 8.03 -6.00
N ARG A 139 29.91 8.24 -7.29
CA ARG A 139 29.16 7.60 -8.38
C ARG A 139 29.38 6.10 -8.43
N GLN A 140 30.57 5.62 -8.08
CA GLN A 140 30.85 4.18 -8.02
C GLN A 140 30.06 3.52 -6.89
N LEU A 141 30.03 4.13 -5.70
CA LEU A 141 29.22 3.65 -4.58
C LEU A 141 27.72 3.57 -4.91
N LEU A 142 27.19 4.55 -5.67
CA LEU A 142 25.81 4.49 -6.15
C LEU A 142 25.57 3.34 -7.12
N ARG A 143 26.50 3.05 -8.03
CA ARG A 143 26.40 1.89 -8.94
C ARG A 143 26.47 0.58 -8.19
N ASP A 144 27.37 0.46 -7.24
CA ASP A 144 27.52 -0.72 -6.41
C ASP A 144 26.22 -0.98 -5.62
N LYS A 145 25.61 0.07 -5.07
CA LYS A 145 24.30 -0.01 -4.41
C LYS A 145 23.17 -0.42 -5.37
N ILE A 146 23.13 0.12 -6.59
CA ILE A 146 22.14 -0.29 -7.60
C ILE A 146 22.27 -1.78 -7.90
N ASN A 147 23.51 -2.27 -8.12
CA ASN A 147 23.76 -3.67 -8.41
C ASN A 147 23.35 -4.58 -7.23
N GLU A 148 23.61 -4.17 -6.00
CA GLU A 148 23.19 -4.90 -4.79
C GLU A 148 21.66 -5.00 -4.69
N LEU A 149 20.95 -3.88 -4.93
CA LEU A 149 19.49 -3.85 -4.91
C LEU A 149 18.89 -4.70 -6.04
N GLU A 150 19.46 -4.65 -7.25
CA GLU A 150 19.02 -5.46 -8.38
C GLU A 150 19.25 -6.96 -8.13
N ALA A 151 20.38 -7.34 -7.50
CA ALA A 151 20.64 -8.71 -7.08
C ALA A 151 19.65 -9.18 -6.01
N ARG A 152 19.35 -8.32 -5.02
CA ARG A 152 18.33 -8.60 -4.00
C ARG A 152 16.95 -8.78 -4.63
N TYR A 153 16.57 -7.91 -5.57
CA TYR A 153 15.30 -8.00 -6.29
C TYR A 153 15.17 -9.34 -7.03
N ALA A 154 16.23 -9.76 -7.72
CA ALA A 154 16.26 -11.06 -8.41
C ALA A 154 16.14 -12.23 -7.42
N SER A 155 16.89 -12.22 -6.32
CA SER A 155 16.81 -13.26 -5.29
C SER A 155 15.42 -13.37 -4.67
N LEU A 156 14.76 -12.23 -4.40
CA LEU A 156 13.39 -12.21 -3.88
C LEU A 156 12.37 -12.76 -4.88
N TYR A 157 12.62 -12.59 -6.17
CA TYR A 157 11.76 -13.12 -7.23
C TYR A 157 11.90 -14.64 -7.33
N ASP A 158 13.13 -15.16 -7.27
CA ASP A 158 13.40 -16.60 -7.29
C ASP A 158 12.77 -17.33 -6.09
N ASP A 159 12.71 -16.71 -4.91
CA ASP A 159 12.03 -17.25 -3.71
C ASP A 159 10.51 -17.44 -3.90
N THR A 160 9.91 -16.85 -4.94
CA THR A 160 8.46 -16.92 -5.20
C THR A 160 8.04 -17.90 -6.30
N LEU A 161 9.01 -18.55 -6.96
CA LEU A 161 8.83 -19.59 -8.00
C LEU A 161 8.92 -21.00 -7.41
#